data_AF-A0A388K8S6-F1
#
_entry.id   AF-A0A388K8S6-F1
#
_cell.length_a   1.000
_cell.length_b   1.000
_cell.length_c   1.000
_cell.angle_alpha   90.00
_cell.angle_beta   90.00
_cell.angle_gamma   90.00
#
_symmetry.space_group_name_H-M   'P 1'
#
loop_
_entity.id
_entity.type
_entity.pdbx_description
1 polymer ?
#
loop_
_entity_poly.entity_id
_entity_poly.type
_entity_poly.pdbx_seq_one_letter_code
_entity_poly.pdbx_strand_id
1 'polypeptide(L)'
;MNRTVFASRVDRESPYGSALDAVETEVGGLSACCERISASLNSCSALTGNMVAATERLKQELDNVTNRQEEVSTFLHNYQLTPEEVSALRDEELDEGFFKALSRVQEIHANCKVLLRTHHQRAGLELMDVMAVYQEGAYERLCRWVQTECRSLGDNDTPEVSELLKTAARSLRERPVLFKYCAEEADDDGEEDLEERGKAEEGMSEREEKEDPEDDDGEGGLEDDDGKEDLEDGGGGGDEGGRR
;
A
#
# COMPACT_ATOMS: atom_id res chain seq x y z
N MET A 1 29.65 -97.00 71.57
CA MET A 1 30.13 -95.89 70.72
C MET A 1 30.10 -96.34 69.27
N ASN A 2 29.81 -95.43 68.33
CA ASN A 2 29.81 -95.59 66.85
C ASN A 2 28.42 -95.72 66.20
N ARG A 3 27.71 -94.60 66.12
CA ARG A 3 26.58 -94.43 65.20
C ARG A 3 26.52 -93.04 64.53
N THR A 4 27.64 -92.32 64.52
CA THR A 4 27.70 -90.90 64.12
C THR A 4 28.71 -90.60 63.00
N VAL A 5 29.22 -91.60 62.29
CA VAL A 5 30.24 -91.39 61.24
C VAL A 5 29.71 -91.64 59.82
N PHE A 6 28.48 -92.11 59.65
CA PHE A 6 27.96 -92.49 58.33
C PHE A 6 27.18 -91.41 57.57
N ALA A 7 26.88 -90.26 58.20
CA ALA A 7 26.04 -89.22 57.59
C ALA A 7 26.82 -88.07 56.92
N SER A 8 28.15 -88.08 56.93
CA SER A 8 28.96 -86.94 56.46
C SER A 8 29.80 -87.23 55.22
N ARG A 9 29.53 -88.33 54.49
CA ARG A 9 30.37 -88.76 53.36
C ARG A 9 29.74 -88.64 51.96
N VAL A 10 28.52 -88.09 51.86
CA VAL A 10 27.83 -87.96 50.55
C VAL A 10 27.99 -86.55 49.94
N ASP A 11 28.34 -85.52 50.71
CA ASP A 11 28.29 -84.12 50.23
C ASP A 11 29.63 -83.42 49.96
N ARG A 12 30.77 -84.12 49.89
CA ARG A 12 32.03 -83.46 49.50
C ARG A 12 32.77 -84.24 48.43
N GLU A 13 32.95 -83.57 47.30
CA GLU A 13 33.82 -83.92 46.18
C GLU A 13 33.24 -84.92 45.16
N SER A 14 32.03 -84.64 44.67
CA SER A 14 31.73 -84.99 43.29
C SER A 14 32.26 -83.85 42.41
N PRO A 15 33.21 -84.07 41.48
CA PRO A 15 33.77 -83.02 40.60
C PRO A 15 32.70 -82.36 39.72
N TYR A 16 31.51 -82.95 39.67
CA TYR A 16 30.33 -82.43 39.00
C TYR A 16 29.64 -81.30 39.77
N GLY A 17 29.79 -81.22 41.11
CA GLY A 17 29.14 -80.18 41.92
C GLY A 17 29.72 -78.78 41.69
N SER A 18 31.04 -78.64 41.63
CA SER A 18 31.70 -77.36 41.33
C SER A 18 31.48 -76.91 39.89
N ALA A 19 31.36 -77.86 38.96
CA ALA A 19 31.03 -77.57 37.56
C ALA A 19 29.59 -77.06 37.43
N LEU A 20 28.64 -77.61 38.19
CA LEU A 20 27.26 -77.13 38.24
C LEU A 20 27.15 -75.74 38.87
N ASP A 21 27.87 -75.48 39.97
CA ASP A 21 27.91 -74.16 40.64
C ASP A 21 28.50 -73.07 39.72
N ALA A 22 29.53 -73.42 38.93
CA ALA A 22 30.09 -72.52 37.91
C ALA A 22 29.09 -72.24 36.77
N VAL A 23 28.37 -73.25 36.29
CA VAL A 23 27.31 -73.06 35.28
C VAL A 23 26.15 -72.23 35.83
N GLU A 24 25.74 -72.46 37.07
CA GLU A 24 24.69 -71.68 37.74
C GLU A 24 25.10 -70.20 37.89
N THR A 25 26.37 -69.95 38.23
CA THR A 25 26.93 -68.61 38.28
C THR A 25 26.95 -67.93 36.90
N GLU A 26 27.39 -68.63 35.85
CA GLU A 26 27.40 -68.10 34.47
C GLU A 26 25.98 -67.84 33.94
N VAL A 27 25.03 -68.73 34.21
CA VAL A 27 23.62 -68.54 33.86
C VAL A 27 23.01 -67.36 34.62
N GLY A 28 23.35 -67.20 35.90
CA GLY A 28 22.98 -66.02 36.69
C GLY A 28 23.57 -64.72 36.11
N GLY A 29 24.83 -64.75 35.70
CA GLY A 29 25.51 -63.64 35.02
C GLY A 29 24.86 -63.28 33.68
N LEU A 30 24.47 -64.30 32.89
CA LEU A 30 23.75 -64.12 31.64
C LEU A 30 22.36 -63.51 31.87
N SER A 31 21.61 -64.00 32.86
CA SER A 31 20.30 -63.45 33.22
C SER A 31 20.40 -61.97 33.60
N ALA A 32 21.35 -61.61 34.47
CA ALA A 32 21.60 -60.23 34.85
C ALA A 32 22.04 -59.37 33.65
N CYS A 33 22.78 -59.94 32.69
CA CYS A 33 23.13 -59.27 31.44
C CYS A 33 21.88 -58.99 30.58
N CYS A 34 21.03 -60.01 30.39
CA CYS A 34 19.77 -59.89 29.66
C CYS A 34 18.82 -58.85 30.28
N GLU A 35 18.73 -58.78 31.61
CA GLU A 35 17.93 -57.76 32.31
C GLU A 35 18.46 -56.35 32.06
N ARG A 36 19.79 -56.14 32.14
CA ARG A 36 20.41 -54.83 31.86
C ARG A 36 20.19 -54.39 30.42
N ILE A 37 20.35 -55.31 29.46
CA ILE A 37 20.10 -55.02 28.04
C ILE A 37 18.63 -54.66 27.83
N SER A 38 17.71 -55.42 28.42
CA SER A 38 16.27 -55.16 28.32
C SER A 38 15.90 -53.79 28.92
N ALA A 39 16.46 -53.45 30.08
CA ALA A 39 16.25 -52.14 30.71
C ALA A 39 16.81 -51.00 29.85
N SER A 40 18.00 -51.16 29.29
CA SER A 40 18.62 -50.16 28.40
C SER A 40 17.82 -50.00 27.10
N LEU A 41 17.36 -51.10 26.51
CA LEU A 41 16.53 -51.09 25.30
C LEU A 41 15.18 -50.41 25.56
N ASN A 42 14.51 -50.72 26.67
CA ASN A 42 13.24 -50.09 27.04
C ASN A 42 13.41 -48.59 27.28
N SER A 43 14.50 -48.18 27.95
CA SER A 43 14.84 -46.77 28.15
C SER A 43 15.11 -46.06 26.82
N CYS A 44 15.88 -46.69 25.92
CA CYS A 44 16.14 -46.16 24.60
C CYS A 44 14.85 -46.04 23.77
N SER A 45 13.99 -47.05 23.80
CA SER A 45 12.68 -47.05 23.14
C SER A 45 11.79 -45.91 23.64
N ALA A 46 11.73 -45.70 24.96
CA ALA A 46 10.99 -44.59 25.55
C ALA A 46 11.55 -43.22 25.14
N LEU A 47 12.88 -43.06 25.15
CA LEU A 47 13.54 -41.83 24.69
C LEU A 47 13.27 -41.56 23.21
N THR A 48 13.40 -42.57 22.35
CA THR A 48 13.07 -42.46 20.93
C THR A 48 11.60 -42.10 20.71
N GLY A 49 10.68 -42.70 21.48
CA GLY A 49 9.27 -42.35 21.45
C GLY A 49 9.02 -40.88 21.80
N ASN A 50 9.66 -40.37 22.86
CA ASN A 50 9.57 -38.95 23.23
C ASN A 50 10.15 -38.03 22.15
N MET A 51 11.28 -38.41 21.54
CA MET A 51 11.88 -37.64 20.45
C MET A 51 10.98 -37.59 19.22
N VAL A 52 10.40 -38.72 18.82
CA VAL A 52 9.44 -38.79 17.71
C VAL A 52 8.22 -37.92 18.00
N ALA A 53 7.65 -38.02 19.21
CA ALA A 53 6.52 -37.18 19.61
C ALA A 53 6.86 -35.68 19.60
N ALA A 54 8.05 -35.31 20.06
CA ALA A 54 8.52 -33.92 20.02
C ALA A 54 8.72 -33.43 18.58
N THR A 55 9.30 -34.25 17.70
CA THR A 55 9.49 -33.92 16.28
C THR A 55 8.16 -33.77 15.57
N GLU A 56 7.19 -34.66 15.80
CA GLU A 56 5.85 -34.58 15.19
C GLU A 56 5.11 -33.32 15.66
N ARG A 57 5.20 -32.97 16.95
CA ARG A 57 4.64 -31.71 17.47
C ARG A 57 5.27 -30.50 16.78
N LEU A 58 6.60 -30.45 16.68
CA LEU A 58 7.30 -29.35 16.02
C LEU A 58 6.94 -29.25 14.54
N LYS A 59 6.75 -30.38 13.86
CA LYS A 59 6.30 -30.42 12.47
C LYS A 59 4.89 -29.84 12.33
N GLN A 60 3.95 -30.23 13.20
CA GLN A 60 2.61 -29.64 13.19
C GLN A 60 2.62 -28.15 13.51
N GLU A 61 3.47 -27.69 14.44
CA GLU A 61 3.63 -26.26 14.73
C GLU A 61 4.20 -25.51 13.52
N LEU A 62 5.20 -26.09 12.83
CA LEU A 62 5.75 -25.52 11.61
C LEU A 62 4.67 -25.40 10.54
N ASP A 63 3.94 -26.48 10.26
CA ASP A 63 2.87 -26.50 9.24
C ASP A 63 1.78 -25.46 9.55
N ASN A 64 1.40 -25.31 10.83
CA ASN A 64 0.43 -24.30 11.25
C ASN A 64 0.96 -22.86 11.04
N VAL A 65 2.24 -22.63 11.32
CA VAL A 65 2.87 -21.31 11.14
C VAL A 65 3.01 -20.98 9.65
N THR A 66 3.43 -21.94 8.82
CA THR A 66 3.56 -21.74 7.38
C THR A 66 2.21 -21.47 6.73
N ASN A 67 1.17 -22.21 7.11
CA ASN A 67 -0.19 -21.97 6.58
C ASN A 67 -0.67 -20.56 6.94
N ARG A 68 -0.48 -20.13 8.19
CA ARG A 68 -0.82 -18.76 8.61
C ARG A 68 -0.01 -17.70 7.86
N GLN A 69 1.27 -17.97 7.60
CA GLN A 69 2.11 -17.06 6.82
C GLN A 69 1.59 -16.92 5.39
N GLU A 70 1.18 -18.01 4.75
CA GLU A 70 0.60 -17.99 3.40
C GLU A 70 -0.73 -17.22 3.35
N GLU A 71 -1.61 -17.44 4.34
CA GLU A 71 -2.85 -16.69 4.48
C GLU A 71 -2.59 -15.19 4.60
N VAL A 72 -1.67 -14.80 5.50
CA VAL A 72 -1.28 -13.39 5.69
C VAL A 72 -0.62 -12.83 4.43
N SER A 73 0.29 -13.57 3.78
CA SER A 73 0.94 -13.12 2.55
C SER A 73 -0.07 -12.89 1.43
N THR A 74 -1.05 -13.78 1.28
CA THR A 74 -2.13 -13.65 0.30
C THR A 74 -3.01 -12.45 0.62
N PHE A 75 -3.32 -12.24 1.90
CA PHE A 75 -4.07 -11.07 2.36
C PHE A 75 -3.33 -9.76 2.07
N LEU A 76 -2.05 -9.66 2.45
CA LEU A 76 -1.24 -8.46 2.20
C LEU A 76 -1.10 -8.21 0.70
N HIS A 77 -0.88 -9.25 -0.10
CA HIS A 77 -0.88 -9.11 -1.54
C HIS A 77 -2.19 -8.48 -2.01
N ASN A 78 -3.33 -9.06 -1.66
CA ASN A 78 -4.64 -8.64 -2.17
C ASN A 78 -5.17 -7.29 -1.67
N TYR A 79 -4.65 -6.79 -0.54
CA TYR A 79 -5.22 -5.66 0.20
C TYR A 79 -4.21 -4.57 0.55
N GLN A 80 -2.95 -4.71 0.18
CA GLN A 80 -1.92 -3.70 0.44
C GLN A 80 -1.19 -3.35 -0.85
N LEU A 81 -1.00 -2.05 -1.08
CA LEU A 81 -0.08 -1.54 -2.10
C LEU A 81 1.35 -1.68 -1.60
N THR A 82 2.26 -2.12 -2.47
CA THR A 82 3.68 -2.12 -2.16
C THR A 82 4.20 -0.68 -2.07
N PRO A 83 5.28 -0.41 -1.31
CA PRO A 83 5.85 0.93 -1.26
C PRO A 83 6.31 1.42 -2.64
N GLU A 84 6.69 0.51 -3.53
CA GLU A 84 7.04 0.79 -4.92
C GLU A 84 5.83 1.27 -5.72
N GLU A 85 4.68 0.60 -5.58
CA GLU A 85 3.41 1.01 -6.21
C GLU A 85 2.93 2.37 -5.68
N VAL A 86 3.06 2.62 -4.38
CA VAL A 86 2.74 3.94 -3.79
C VAL A 86 3.70 5.01 -4.31
N SER A 87 4.99 4.69 -4.48
CA SER A 87 5.96 5.63 -5.04
C SER A 87 5.67 5.94 -6.51
N ALA A 88 5.36 4.93 -7.33
CA ALA A 88 4.95 5.12 -8.72
C ALA A 88 3.66 5.94 -8.83
N LEU A 89 2.72 5.72 -7.90
CA LEU A 89 1.54 6.57 -7.76
C LEU A 89 1.84 7.94 -7.19
N ARG A 90 3.06 8.32 -6.83
CA ARG A 90 3.40 9.67 -6.33
C ARG A 90 4.48 10.36 -7.17
N ASP A 91 5.03 9.66 -8.14
CA ASP A 91 6.05 10.18 -9.04
C ASP A 91 5.46 11.27 -9.95
N GLU A 92 6.35 12.14 -10.44
CA GLU A 92 6.00 13.26 -11.32
C GLU A 92 5.86 12.82 -12.77
N GLU A 93 6.63 11.81 -13.20
CA GLU A 93 6.58 11.27 -14.55
C GLU A 93 5.51 10.17 -14.68
N LEU A 94 4.65 10.27 -15.70
CA LEU A 94 3.71 9.20 -16.04
C LEU A 94 4.43 8.13 -16.85
N ASP A 95 4.75 7.01 -16.19
CA ASP A 95 5.39 5.86 -16.80
C ASP A 95 4.46 4.63 -16.85
N GLU A 96 4.94 3.51 -17.38
CA GLU A 96 4.20 2.24 -17.34
C GLU A 96 3.95 1.76 -15.90
N GLY A 97 4.85 2.11 -14.97
CA GLY A 97 4.73 1.85 -13.54
C GLY A 97 3.49 2.48 -12.92
N PHE A 98 3.18 3.73 -13.28
CA PHE A 98 1.99 4.44 -12.85
C PHE A 98 0.71 3.71 -13.28
N PHE A 99 0.59 3.33 -14.56
CA PHE A 99 -0.61 2.63 -15.05
C PHE A 99 -0.77 1.25 -14.39
N LYS A 100 0.35 0.54 -14.18
CA LYS A 100 0.34 -0.74 -13.46
C LYS A 100 -0.12 -0.57 -12.01
N ALA A 101 0.40 0.43 -11.32
CA ALA A 101 0.01 0.74 -9.94
C ALA A 101 -1.45 1.21 -9.87
N LEU A 102 -1.93 2.03 -10.81
CA LEU A 102 -3.32 2.46 -10.89
C LEU A 102 -4.27 1.26 -11.07
N SER A 103 -3.92 0.32 -11.96
CA SER A 103 -4.66 -0.94 -12.14
C SER A 103 -4.69 -1.76 -10.84
N ARG A 104 -3.56 -1.83 -10.12
CA ARG A 104 -3.50 -2.49 -8.81
C ARG A 104 -4.48 -1.87 -7.80
N VAL A 105 -4.52 -0.54 -7.68
CA VAL A 105 -5.46 0.14 -6.76
C VAL A 105 -6.91 -0.20 -7.13
N GLN A 106 -7.24 -0.26 -8.42
CA GLN A 106 -8.59 -0.66 -8.87
C GLN A 106 -8.93 -2.10 -8.48
N GLU A 107 -8.00 -3.02 -8.65
CA GLU A 107 -8.16 -4.42 -8.27
C GLU A 107 -8.38 -4.57 -6.76
N ILE A 108 -7.55 -3.90 -5.93
CA ILE A 108 -7.70 -3.91 -4.47
C ILE A 108 -9.07 -3.33 -4.09
N HIS A 109 -9.47 -2.20 -4.68
CA HIS A 109 -10.77 -1.61 -4.43
C HIS A 109 -11.94 -2.55 -4.84
N ALA A 110 -11.78 -3.36 -5.89
CA ALA A 110 -12.75 -4.39 -6.26
C ALA A 110 -12.77 -5.54 -5.25
N ASN A 111 -11.61 -5.99 -4.77
CA ASN A 111 -11.47 -7.00 -3.72
C ASN A 111 -12.14 -6.57 -2.40
N CYS A 112 -12.04 -5.28 -2.04
CA CYS A 112 -12.73 -4.72 -0.88
C CYS A 112 -14.26 -4.93 -0.95
N LYS A 113 -14.87 -4.91 -2.14
CA LYS A 113 -16.32 -5.20 -2.31
C LYS A 113 -16.67 -6.63 -1.90
N VAL A 114 -15.73 -7.56 -2.04
CA VAL A 114 -15.90 -8.95 -1.55
C VAL A 114 -15.85 -8.95 -0.02
N LEU A 115 -14.91 -8.21 0.60
CA LEU A 115 -14.83 -8.07 2.05
C LEU A 115 -16.12 -7.50 2.67
N LEU A 116 -16.80 -6.58 2.00
CA LEU A 116 -18.09 -6.02 2.46
C LEU A 116 -19.21 -7.06 2.55
N ARG A 117 -19.11 -8.17 1.82
CA ARG A 117 -20.05 -9.29 1.86
C ARG A 117 -19.74 -10.29 2.99
N THR A 118 -18.64 -10.10 3.70
CA THR A 118 -18.20 -10.95 4.81
C THR A 118 -18.41 -10.28 6.17
N HIS A 119 -17.96 -10.91 7.26
CA HIS A 119 -18.02 -10.36 8.61
C HIS A 119 -17.07 -9.15 8.84
N HIS A 120 -16.12 -8.88 7.93
CA HIS A 120 -15.11 -7.83 8.08
C HIS A 120 -15.48 -6.52 7.36
N GLN A 121 -16.74 -6.10 7.47
CA GLN A 121 -17.27 -4.95 6.73
C GLN A 121 -16.56 -3.63 7.05
N ARG A 122 -16.31 -3.36 8.35
CA ARG A 122 -15.64 -2.12 8.78
C ARG A 122 -14.23 -1.99 8.20
N ALA A 123 -13.43 -3.06 8.27
CA ALA A 123 -12.10 -3.08 7.68
C ALA A 123 -12.16 -2.95 6.13
N GLY A 124 -13.16 -3.57 5.51
CA GLY A 124 -13.41 -3.41 4.07
C GLY A 124 -13.75 -1.98 3.66
N LEU A 125 -14.51 -1.25 4.47
CA LEU A 125 -14.82 0.17 4.24
C LEU A 125 -13.58 1.06 4.43
N GLU A 126 -12.87 0.91 5.54
CA GLU A 126 -11.65 1.68 5.82
C GLU A 126 -10.61 1.51 4.70
N LEU A 127 -10.43 0.27 4.21
CA LEU A 127 -9.51 0.03 3.10
C LEU A 127 -10.03 0.60 1.78
N MET A 128 -11.34 0.54 1.54
CA MET A 128 -11.95 1.14 0.35
C MET A 128 -11.76 2.66 0.33
N ASP A 129 -11.91 3.34 1.47
CA ASP A 129 -11.68 4.78 1.60
C ASP A 129 -10.20 5.12 1.32
N VAL A 130 -9.26 4.36 1.89
CA VAL A 130 -7.83 4.56 1.62
C VAL A 130 -7.51 4.35 0.12
N MET A 131 -8.07 3.32 -0.51
CA MET A 131 -7.88 3.11 -1.96
C MET A 131 -8.54 4.20 -2.80
N ALA A 132 -9.67 4.76 -2.37
CA ALA A 132 -10.33 5.86 -3.04
C ALA A 132 -9.44 7.11 -3.07
N VAL A 133 -8.78 7.45 -1.96
CA VAL A 133 -7.81 8.56 -1.89
C VAL A 133 -6.65 8.36 -2.87
N TYR A 134 -6.09 7.15 -2.97
CA TYR A 134 -5.04 6.86 -3.94
C TYR A 134 -5.55 6.95 -5.38
N GLN A 135 -6.78 6.52 -5.65
CA GLN A 135 -7.38 6.66 -6.98
C GLN A 135 -7.58 8.13 -7.34
N GLU A 136 -8.19 8.92 -6.46
CA GLU A 136 -8.46 10.34 -6.68
C GLU A 136 -7.16 11.09 -7.01
N GLY A 137 -6.14 10.97 -6.16
CA GLY A 137 -4.87 11.65 -6.40
C GLY A 137 -4.13 11.17 -7.64
N ALA A 138 -4.33 9.92 -8.08
CA ALA A 138 -3.76 9.41 -9.33
C ALA A 138 -4.52 9.95 -10.56
N TYR A 139 -5.86 9.97 -10.51
CA TYR A 139 -6.67 10.49 -11.59
C TYR A 139 -6.54 12.00 -11.79
N GLU A 140 -6.44 12.77 -10.71
CA GLU A 140 -6.18 14.22 -10.77
C GLU A 140 -4.90 14.52 -11.54
N ARG A 141 -3.80 13.80 -11.23
CA ARG A 141 -2.54 13.93 -11.96
C ARG A 141 -2.63 13.47 -13.40
N LEU A 142 -3.32 12.35 -13.64
CA LEU A 142 -3.54 11.88 -15.00
C LEU A 142 -4.28 12.94 -15.83
N CYS A 143 -5.30 13.60 -15.27
CA CYS A 143 -6.00 14.68 -15.96
C CYS A 143 -5.11 15.90 -16.20
N ARG A 144 -4.35 16.36 -15.20
CA ARG A 144 -3.42 17.48 -15.35
C ARG A 144 -2.38 17.23 -16.44
N TRP A 145 -1.84 16.01 -16.49
CA TRP A 145 -0.89 15.62 -17.52
C TRP A 145 -1.53 15.59 -18.91
N VAL A 146 -2.72 14.97 -19.04
CA VAL A 146 -3.48 14.93 -20.30
C VAL A 146 -3.78 16.35 -20.81
N GLN A 147 -4.20 17.27 -19.93
CA GLN A 147 -4.45 18.67 -20.27
C GLN A 147 -3.18 19.37 -20.78
N THR A 148 -2.06 19.19 -20.09
CA THR A 148 -0.77 19.77 -20.48
C THR A 148 -0.33 19.26 -21.85
N GLU A 149 -0.46 17.95 -22.07
CA GLU A 149 -0.12 17.31 -23.35
C GLU A 149 -1.05 17.83 -24.47
N CYS A 150 -2.36 17.93 -24.23
CA CYS A 150 -3.31 18.48 -25.20
C CYS A 150 -3.01 19.95 -25.58
N ARG A 151 -2.63 20.80 -24.61
CA ARG A 151 -2.21 22.19 -24.89
C ARG A 151 -0.93 22.22 -25.75
N SER A 152 0.05 21.38 -25.44
CA SER A 152 1.30 21.21 -26.22
C SER A 152 1.06 20.77 -27.67
N LEU A 153 0.04 19.93 -27.91
CA LEU A 153 -0.39 19.54 -29.25
C LEU A 153 -1.07 20.68 -30.02
N GLY A 154 -1.75 21.60 -29.33
CA GLY A 154 -2.39 22.78 -29.94
C GLY A 154 -1.39 23.83 -30.42
N ASP A 155 -0.24 23.93 -29.75
CA ASP A 155 0.85 24.86 -30.10
C ASP A 155 1.80 24.34 -31.20
N ASN A 156 1.70 23.05 -31.57
CA ASN A 156 2.54 22.43 -32.60
C ASN A 156 1.81 22.26 -33.94
N ASP A 157 2.40 22.72 -35.04
CA ASP A 157 1.87 22.60 -36.42
C ASP A 157 1.71 21.14 -36.91
N THR A 158 2.26 20.17 -36.18
CA THR A 158 2.11 18.72 -36.43
C THR A 158 1.67 18.00 -35.14
N PRO A 159 0.35 17.78 -34.93
CA PRO A 159 -0.14 17.13 -33.72
C PRO A 159 0.12 15.62 -33.77
N GLU A 160 1.25 15.18 -33.24
CA GLU A 160 1.51 13.76 -33.00
C GLU A 160 0.98 13.34 -31.63
N VAL A 161 -0.17 12.66 -31.63
CA VAL A 161 -0.77 12.11 -30.41
C VAL A 161 0.05 10.91 -29.95
N SER A 162 0.75 11.05 -28.81
CA SER A 162 1.51 9.95 -28.21
C SER A 162 0.60 8.77 -27.85
N GLU A 163 1.09 7.54 -28.01
CA GLU A 163 0.34 6.33 -27.60
C GLU A 163 0.04 6.31 -26.09
N LEU A 164 0.88 7.00 -25.30
CA LEU A 164 0.68 7.23 -23.88
C LEU A 164 -0.56 8.10 -23.63
N LEU A 165 -0.74 9.18 -24.38
CA LEU A 165 -1.92 10.05 -24.31
C LEU A 165 -3.21 9.29 -24.67
N LYS A 166 -3.19 8.45 -25.71
CA LYS A 166 -4.34 7.60 -26.06
C LYS A 166 -4.67 6.60 -24.96
N THR A 167 -3.66 6.07 -24.28
CA THR A 167 -3.82 5.11 -23.19
C THR A 167 -4.34 5.79 -21.93
N ALA A 168 -3.80 6.95 -21.56
CA ALA A 168 -4.28 7.82 -20.48
C ALA A 168 -5.75 8.21 -20.67
N ALA A 169 -6.10 8.71 -21.87
CA ALA A 169 -7.47 9.08 -22.21
C ALA A 169 -8.42 7.89 -22.18
N ARG A 170 -7.97 6.69 -22.59
CA ARG A 170 -8.78 5.47 -22.49
C ARG A 170 -9.03 5.07 -21.03
N SER A 171 -8.01 5.12 -20.18
CA SER A 171 -8.12 4.84 -18.75
C SER A 171 -9.05 5.81 -18.03
N LEU A 172 -9.09 7.08 -18.44
CA LEU A 172 -10.05 8.08 -17.93
C LEU A 172 -11.50 7.78 -18.37
N ARG A 173 -11.71 7.30 -19.60
CA ARG A 173 -13.05 6.97 -20.13
C ARG A 173 -13.72 5.79 -19.43
N GLU A 174 -12.97 4.92 -18.75
CA GLU A 174 -13.52 3.80 -17.97
C GLU A 174 -14.29 4.26 -16.70
N ARG A 175 -14.14 5.53 -16.29
CA ARG A 175 -14.98 6.17 -15.27
C ARG A 175 -15.61 7.47 -15.81
N PRO A 176 -16.85 7.42 -16.34
CA PRO A 176 -17.48 8.56 -17.01
C PRO A 176 -17.68 9.79 -16.11
N VAL A 177 -17.67 9.64 -14.79
CA VAL A 177 -17.79 10.76 -13.82
C VAL A 177 -16.51 11.60 -13.75
N LEU A 178 -15.33 10.98 -13.87
CA LEU A 178 -14.03 11.67 -13.91
C LEU A 178 -13.73 12.20 -15.31
N PHE A 179 -14.11 11.45 -16.35
CA PHE A 179 -14.04 11.93 -17.73
C PHE A 179 -14.90 13.18 -17.96
N LYS A 180 -16.07 13.28 -17.29
CA LYS A 180 -16.92 14.47 -17.34
C LYS A 180 -16.32 15.65 -16.59
N TYR A 181 -15.70 15.43 -15.42
CA TYR A 181 -14.99 16.47 -14.67
C TYR A 181 -13.79 17.04 -15.46
N CYS A 182 -12.96 16.18 -16.07
CA CYS A 182 -11.81 16.64 -16.86
C CYS A 182 -12.20 17.20 -18.24
N ALA A 183 -13.43 16.96 -18.70
CA ALA A 183 -14.00 17.63 -19.87
C ALA A 183 -14.64 18.98 -19.49
N GLU A 184 -15.40 19.04 -18.39
CA GLU A 184 -16.00 20.27 -17.86
C GLU A 184 -14.92 21.31 -17.50
N GLU A 185 -13.82 20.91 -16.87
CA GLU A 185 -12.75 21.87 -16.52
C GLU A 185 -11.89 22.30 -17.72
N ALA A 186 -11.83 21.48 -18.79
CA ALA A 186 -11.23 21.89 -20.06
C ALA A 186 -12.13 22.84 -20.86
N ASP A 187 -13.44 22.82 -20.61
CA ASP A 187 -14.40 23.80 -21.10
C ASP A 187 -14.39 25.08 -20.24
N ASP A 188 -14.23 24.98 -18.91
CA ASP A 188 -14.14 26.13 -17.98
C ASP A 188 -12.81 26.92 -18.13
N ASP A 189 -11.67 26.26 -18.35
CA ASP A 189 -10.39 26.92 -18.72
C ASP A 189 -10.47 27.67 -20.07
N GLY A 190 -11.47 27.36 -20.90
CA GLY A 190 -11.74 28.04 -22.17
C GLY A 190 -12.66 29.26 -22.04
N GLU A 191 -13.29 29.47 -20.88
CA GLU A 191 -14.23 30.56 -20.64
C GLU A 191 -13.66 31.68 -19.75
N GLU A 192 -12.59 31.44 -18.98
CA GLU A 192 -11.89 32.52 -18.25
C GLU A 192 -11.03 33.43 -19.17
N ASP A 193 -10.64 33.00 -20.37
CA ASP A 193 -9.82 33.82 -21.30
C ASP A 193 -10.66 34.68 -22.28
N LEU A 194 -11.99 34.52 -22.33
CA LEU A 194 -12.86 35.30 -23.24
C LEU A 194 -13.50 36.52 -22.60
N GLU A 195 -13.57 36.61 -21.26
CA GLU A 195 -14.11 37.78 -20.58
C GLU A 195 -13.09 38.93 -20.43
N GLU A 196 -11.78 38.64 -20.49
CA GLU A 196 -10.74 39.69 -20.50
C GLU A 196 -10.50 40.28 -21.90
N ARG A 197 -10.73 39.51 -22.97
CA ARG A 197 -10.66 40.04 -24.35
C ARG A 197 -11.90 40.83 -24.78
N GLY A 198 -13.09 40.52 -24.26
CA GLY A 198 -14.31 41.29 -24.53
C GLY A 198 -14.28 42.72 -23.96
N LYS A 199 -13.61 42.93 -22.83
CA LYS A 199 -13.45 44.27 -22.22
C LYS A 199 -12.43 45.15 -22.93
N ALA A 200 -11.56 44.58 -23.77
CA ALA A 200 -10.57 45.34 -24.54
C ALA A 200 -11.12 45.90 -25.86
N GLU A 201 -12.19 45.31 -26.44
CA GLU A 201 -12.80 45.83 -27.69
C GLU A 201 -13.99 46.79 -27.46
N GLU A 202 -14.74 46.70 -26.36
CA GLU A 202 -15.79 47.69 -26.05
C GLU A 202 -15.23 49.07 -25.63
N GLY A 203 -13.94 49.16 -25.29
CA GLY A 203 -13.25 50.42 -25.00
C GLY A 203 -12.83 51.25 -26.23
N MET A 204 -13.07 50.76 -27.45
CA MET A 204 -12.60 51.41 -28.69
C MET A 204 -13.70 51.97 -29.59
N SER A 205 -14.96 51.99 -29.13
CA SER A 205 -16.15 52.38 -29.92
C SER A 205 -16.75 53.77 -29.59
N GLU A 206 -16.13 54.62 -28.76
CA GLU A 206 -16.64 55.98 -28.47
C GLU A 206 -15.67 57.12 -28.85
N ARG A 207 -14.78 56.91 -29.82
CA ARG A 207 -14.04 58.00 -30.47
C ARG A 207 -13.90 57.74 -31.96
N GLU A 208 -14.97 57.99 -32.70
CA GLU A 208 -14.97 58.67 -34.00
C GLU A 208 -16.38 58.54 -34.61
N GLU A 209 -17.13 59.64 -34.56
CA GLU A 209 -18.02 60.14 -35.62
C GLU A 209 -19.10 61.03 -34.99
N LYS A 210 -18.84 62.33 -35.01
CA LYS A 210 -19.84 63.32 -35.41
C LYS A 210 -19.13 64.63 -35.75
N GLU A 211 -18.89 64.75 -37.05
CA GLU A 211 -18.70 66.02 -37.74
C GLU A 211 -19.98 66.89 -37.62
N ASP A 212 -19.76 68.20 -37.83
CA ASP A 212 -20.58 69.38 -37.53
C ASP A 212 -22.04 69.37 -38.05
N PRO A 213 -22.89 70.29 -37.52
CA PRO A 213 -23.15 71.49 -38.33
C PRO A 213 -23.21 72.83 -37.56
N GLU A 214 -22.97 73.88 -38.34
CA GLU A 214 -22.88 75.30 -38.01
C GLU A 214 -24.17 75.95 -37.45
N ASP A 215 -23.92 77.02 -36.68
CA ASP A 215 -24.68 78.26 -36.43
C ASP A 215 -26.11 78.20 -35.82
N ASP A 216 -26.28 78.83 -34.64
CA ASP A 216 -27.06 80.08 -34.48
C ASP A 216 -27.01 80.61 -33.01
N ASP A 217 -26.49 81.83 -32.90
CA ASP A 217 -26.65 82.91 -31.93
C ASP A 217 -27.45 82.72 -30.61
N GLY A 218 -26.88 83.25 -29.51
CA GLY A 218 -27.73 83.81 -28.43
C GLY A 218 -27.18 83.79 -27.00
N GLU A 219 -26.45 84.85 -26.65
CA GLU A 219 -26.42 85.57 -25.35
C GLU A 219 -26.48 84.82 -23.99
N GLY A 220 -25.49 85.12 -23.13
CA GLY A 220 -25.81 85.75 -21.84
C GLY A 220 -25.18 85.16 -20.56
N GLY A 221 -24.40 86.00 -19.86
CA GLY A 221 -24.17 86.00 -18.40
C GLY A 221 -23.02 85.12 -17.90
N LEU A 222 -21.83 85.65 -17.57
CA LEU A 222 -21.47 86.40 -16.34
C LEU A 222 -21.93 85.71 -15.05
N GLU A 223 -20.98 85.15 -14.28
CA GLU A 223 -20.54 85.68 -12.97
C GLU A 223 -19.59 84.67 -12.28
N ASP A 224 -18.37 85.18 -12.09
CA ASP A 224 -17.42 85.09 -10.97
C ASP A 224 -17.58 84.09 -9.81
N ASP A 225 -16.41 83.85 -9.22
CA ASP A 225 -16.11 83.83 -7.77
C ASP A 225 -15.66 82.49 -7.15
N ASP A 226 -14.33 82.45 -6.99
CA ASP A 226 -13.59 82.13 -5.78
C ASP A 226 -13.97 80.92 -4.90
N GLY A 227 -12.95 80.08 -4.68
CA GLY A 227 -12.49 79.90 -3.30
C GLY A 227 -12.26 78.47 -2.81
N LYS A 228 -11.03 78.30 -2.29
CA LYS A 228 -10.62 77.46 -1.14
C LYS A 228 -10.32 75.99 -1.43
N GLU A 229 -9.04 75.60 -1.48
CA GLU A 229 -8.14 75.28 -0.33
C GLU A 229 -8.74 74.22 0.62
N ASP A 230 -8.10 73.03 0.63
CA ASP A 230 -7.61 72.30 1.83
C ASP A 230 -7.07 70.93 1.32
N LEU A 231 -5.75 70.72 1.24
CA LEU A 231 -4.87 70.20 2.30
C LEU A 231 -5.36 68.87 2.89
N GLU A 232 -4.77 67.75 2.43
CA GLU A 232 -4.13 66.68 3.21
C GLU A 232 -3.88 65.46 2.31
N ASP A 233 -2.64 65.27 1.84
CA ASP A 233 -2.19 63.97 1.35
C ASP A 233 -0.97 63.53 2.17
N GLY A 234 -1.19 62.49 2.96
CA GLY A 234 -0.19 61.85 3.79
C GLY A 234 0.56 60.79 2.98
N GLY A 235 1.75 61.13 2.49
CA GLY A 235 2.80 60.12 2.25
C GLY A 235 3.20 59.48 3.59
N GLY A 236 3.52 58.20 3.72
CA GLY A 236 4.06 57.28 2.75
C GLY A 236 5.33 56.66 3.35
N GLY A 237 5.36 55.33 3.46
CA GLY A 237 6.58 54.53 3.45
C GLY A 237 7.31 54.26 4.77
N GLY A 238 7.51 52.97 5.07
CA GLY A 238 8.59 52.51 5.94
C GLY A 238 8.31 51.20 6.68
N ASP A 239 8.26 50.06 5.99
CA ASP A 239 8.47 48.74 6.62
C ASP A 239 9.75 48.12 6.03
N GLU A 240 10.86 48.27 6.76
CA GLU A 240 12.12 47.58 6.50
C GLU A 240 12.15 46.27 7.28
N GLY A 241 12.44 45.18 6.57
CA GLY A 241 12.61 43.86 7.14
C GLY A 241 13.81 43.71 8.09
N GLY A 242 13.67 42.79 9.05
CA GLY A 242 14.74 42.36 9.95
C GLY A 242 14.63 40.87 10.24
N ARG A 243 15.61 40.13 9.73
CA ARG A 243 15.73 38.67 9.71
C ARG A 243 15.85 38.05 11.11
N ARG A 244 15.37 36.81 11.20
CA ARG A 244 15.81 35.81 12.19
C ARG A 244 17.24 35.37 11.92
#